data_AF-A0A6D2GBD1-F1
#
_entry.id   AF-A0A6D2GBD1-F1
#
_cell.length_a   1.000
_cell.length_b   1.000
_cell.length_c   1.000
_cell.angle_alpha   90.00
_cell.angle_beta   90.00
_cell.angle_gamma   90.00
#
_symmetry.space_group_name_H-M   'P 1'
#
loop_
_entity.id
_entity.type
_entity.pdbx_description
1 polymer ?
#
loop_
_entity_poly.entity_id
_entity_poly.type
_entity_poly.pdbx_seq_one_letter_code
_entity_poly.pdbx_strand_id
1 'polypeptide(L)'
;MIIIDPRYTDTGAGREDEWIPIRPGTDAALVNGLAYVLITENMVDQPFLDKYCVGYDEKTLPASAPKNGHYKAYILGQGKDGVAKTPEWAAQITGIPADRIIKLAREIGSAKPAYICQGWGPQRHANGEIATRAISMLAILTGNVGINGGNSGAREGSYDLPFERMPTLENPVETSISMFMWTDAIERGPEMTALRDGVRGER
;
A
#
# COMPACT_ATOMS: atom_id res chain seq x y z
N MET A 1 18.16 4.24 -9.46
CA MET A 1 16.84 4.43 -8.83
C MET A 1 15.84 4.85 -9.88
N ILE A 2 14.63 4.29 -9.86
CA ILE A 2 13.50 4.74 -10.70
C ILE A 2 12.59 5.61 -9.84
N ILE A 3 12.18 6.78 -10.34
CA ILE A 3 11.28 7.70 -9.66
C ILE A 3 9.93 7.70 -10.36
N ILE A 4 8.87 7.45 -9.60
CA ILE A 4 7.48 7.54 -10.08
C ILE A 4 6.84 8.73 -9.37
N ASP A 5 6.68 9.84 -10.07
CA ASP A 5 6.14 11.08 -9.50
C ASP A 5 5.52 11.93 -10.62
N PRO A 6 4.36 12.56 -10.44
CA PRO A 6 3.82 13.51 -11.42
C PRO A 6 4.75 14.71 -11.70
N ARG A 7 5.68 15.01 -10.80
CA ARG A 7 6.66 16.08 -10.91
C ARG A 7 8.07 15.50 -10.99
N TYR A 8 8.88 16.13 -11.82
CA TYR A 8 10.32 15.91 -11.76
C TYR A 8 10.88 16.70 -10.56
N THR A 9 11.25 15.98 -9.50
CA THR A 9 11.65 16.57 -8.20
C THR A 9 13.16 16.68 -8.07
N ASP A 10 13.64 17.45 -7.07
CA ASP A 10 15.08 17.63 -6.82
C ASP A 10 15.82 16.33 -6.51
N THR A 11 15.13 15.32 -5.94
CA THR A 11 15.65 13.96 -5.77
C THR A 11 16.06 13.37 -7.12
N GLY A 12 15.22 13.59 -8.13
CA GLY A 12 15.45 13.19 -9.51
C GLY A 12 16.20 14.22 -10.33
N ALA A 13 16.99 15.14 -9.76
CA ALA A 13 17.72 16.12 -10.56
C ALA A 13 18.93 15.50 -11.30
N GLY A 14 18.70 14.48 -12.15
CA GLY A 14 19.70 13.77 -12.94
C GLY A 14 20.47 12.69 -12.18
N ARG A 15 19.92 12.19 -11.07
CA ARG A 15 20.54 11.16 -10.20
C ARG A 15 19.84 9.80 -10.29
N GLU A 16 18.67 9.80 -10.89
CA GLU A 16 17.82 8.66 -11.18
C GLU A 16 18.21 8.03 -12.51
N ASP A 17 17.93 6.74 -12.66
CA ASP A 17 18.06 6.05 -13.94
C ASP A 17 16.87 6.37 -14.86
N GLU A 18 15.70 6.61 -14.26
CA GLU A 18 14.47 6.90 -14.98
C GLU A 18 13.49 7.70 -14.09
N TRP A 19 12.80 8.67 -14.70
CA TRP A 19 11.61 9.32 -14.15
C TRP A 19 10.37 8.92 -14.95
N ILE A 20 9.35 8.40 -14.27
CA ILE A 20 8.08 7.98 -14.84
C ILE A 20 6.98 8.94 -14.37
N PRO A 21 6.47 9.82 -15.26
CA PRO A 21 5.41 10.76 -14.91
C PRO A 21 4.06 10.05 -14.83
N ILE A 22 3.59 9.80 -13.61
CA ILE A 22 2.26 9.21 -13.36
C ILE A 22 1.20 10.31 -13.28
N ARG A 23 -0.02 10.05 -13.77
CA ARG A 23 -1.18 10.90 -13.48
C ARG A 23 -1.49 10.87 -11.97
N PRO A 24 -1.62 12.02 -11.27
CA PRO A 24 -1.86 12.05 -9.83
C PRO A 24 -3.05 11.19 -9.38
N GLY A 25 -2.87 10.40 -8.31
CA GLY A 25 -3.93 9.58 -7.71
C GLY A 25 -4.23 8.27 -8.44
N THR A 26 -3.38 7.87 -9.40
CA THR A 26 -3.57 6.63 -10.19
C THR A 26 -2.61 5.50 -9.82
N ASP A 27 -1.90 5.65 -8.71
CA ASP A 27 -0.84 4.75 -8.24
C ASP A 27 -1.34 3.31 -8.06
N ALA A 28 -2.53 3.13 -7.49
CA ALA A 28 -3.14 1.80 -7.33
C ALA A 28 -3.38 1.11 -8.68
N ALA A 29 -3.73 1.87 -9.73
CA ALA A 29 -3.91 1.31 -11.06
C ALA A 29 -2.58 0.88 -11.68
N LEU A 30 -1.53 1.71 -11.53
CA LEU A 30 -0.18 1.32 -11.95
C LEU A 30 0.24 0.01 -11.27
N VAL A 31 0.14 -0.04 -9.94
CA VAL A 31 0.59 -1.21 -9.17
C VAL A 31 -0.21 -2.47 -9.52
N ASN A 32 -1.52 -2.36 -9.76
CA ASN A 32 -2.31 -3.51 -10.22
C ASN A 32 -1.84 -4.01 -11.60
N GLY A 33 -1.47 -3.10 -12.51
CA GLY A 33 -0.85 -3.44 -13.79
C GLY A 33 0.50 -4.15 -13.65
N LEU A 34 1.35 -3.66 -12.74
CA LEU A 34 2.63 -4.29 -12.41
C LEU A 34 2.43 -5.69 -11.82
N ALA A 35 1.51 -5.81 -10.85
CA ALA A 35 1.16 -7.07 -10.21
C ALA A 35 0.63 -8.09 -11.22
N TYR A 36 -0.15 -7.66 -12.21
CA TYR A 36 -0.61 -8.54 -13.29
C TYR A 36 0.57 -9.19 -14.00
N VAL A 37 1.55 -8.40 -14.44
CA VAL A 37 2.75 -8.91 -15.12
C VAL A 37 3.56 -9.83 -14.22
N LEU A 38 3.83 -9.41 -12.97
CA LEU A 38 4.55 -10.23 -11.99
C LEU A 38 3.89 -11.60 -11.78
N ILE A 39 2.55 -11.64 -11.70
CA ILE A 39 1.79 -12.87 -11.52
C ILE A 39 1.82 -13.72 -12.80
N THR A 40 1.53 -13.14 -13.96
CA THR A 40 1.42 -13.90 -15.22
C THR A 40 2.77 -14.42 -15.72
N GLU A 41 3.86 -13.75 -15.37
CA GLU A 41 5.23 -14.15 -15.71
C GLU A 41 5.91 -14.98 -14.61
N ASN A 42 5.18 -15.36 -13.56
CA ASN A 42 5.68 -16.16 -12.43
C ASN A 42 6.90 -15.53 -11.71
N MET A 43 6.90 -14.20 -11.57
CA MET A 43 7.97 -13.44 -10.89
C MET A 43 7.65 -13.13 -9.43
N VAL A 44 6.58 -13.72 -8.89
CA VAL A 44 6.21 -13.60 -7.47
C VAL A 44 6.99 -14.60 -6.60
N ASP A 45 7.29 -14.24 -5.36
CA ASP A 45 7.86 -15.13 -4.37
C ASP A 45 6.75 -15.97 -3.70
N GLN A 46 6.36 -17.05 -4.37
CA GLN A 46 5.31 -17.93 -3.87
C GLN A 46 5.64 -18.54 -2.49
N PRO A 47 6.87 -19.02 -2.21
CA PRO A 47 7.23 -19.48 -0.85
C PRO A 47 7.01 -18.43 0.24
N PHE A 48 7.36 -17.16 -0.02
CA PHE A 48 7.10 -16.06 0.91
C PHE A 48 5.60 -15.86 1.12
N LEU A 49 4.83 -15.78 0.03
CA LEU A 49 3.39 -15.56 0.05
C LEU A 49 2.64 -16.69 0.80
N ASP A 50 3.01 -17.95 0.56
CA ASP A 50 2.42 -19.11 1.21
C ASP A 50 2.67 -19.13 2.72
N LYS A 51 3.83 -18.63 3.16
CA LYS A 51 4.27 -18.72 4.55
C LYS A 51 3.82 -17.51 5.39
N TYR A 52 3.79 -16.33 4.80
CA TYR A 52 3.66 -15.06 5.54
C TYR A 52 2.41 -14.25 5.18
N CYS A 53 1.62 -14.66 4.19
CA CYS A 53 0.45 -13.91 3.74
C CYS A 53 -0.85 -14.71 3.87
N VAL A 54 -1.96 -13.97 4.01
CA VAL A 54 -3.33 -14.50 4.01
C VAL A 54 -4.10 -13.81 2.88
N GLY A 55 -4.81 -14.59 2.08
CA GLY A 55 -5.69 -14.11 1.00
C GLY A 55 -4.97 -13.67 -0.28
N TYR A 56 -3.76 -14.16 -0.55
CA TYR A 56 -3.10 -13.93 -1.84
C TYR A 56 -3.76 -14.75 -2.96
N ASP A 57 -3.94 -16.05 -2.71
CA ASP A 57 -4.54 -17.05 -3.59
C ASP A 57 -5.52 -17.94 -2.83
N GLU A 58 -6.15 -18.91 -3.49
CA GLU A 58 -7.11 -19.80 -2.82
C GLU A 58 -6.49 -20.66 -1.71
N LYS A 59 -5.18 -20.94 -1.76
CA LYS A 59 -4.50 -21.72 -0.72
C LYS A 59 -4.40 -20.91 0.59
N THR A 60 -4.15 -19.62 0.46
CA THR A 60 -3.98 -18.70 1.60
C THR A 60 -5.27 -17.98 2.00
N LEU A 61 -6.37 -18.19 1.27
CA LEU A 61 -7.65 -17.55 1.55
C LEU A 61 -8.38 -18.21 2.74
N PRO A 62 -8.91 -17.44 3.72
CA PRO A 62 -9.70 -18.00 4.81
C PRO A 62 -10.97 -18.70 4.31
N ALA A 63 -11.35 -19.82 4.93
CA ALA A 63 -12.51 -20.61 4.52
C ALA A 63 -13.85 -19.85 4.58
N SER A 64 -13.93 -18.77 5.37
CA SER A 64 -15.12 -17.91 5.46
C SER A 64 -15.23 -16.91 4.30
N ALA A 65 -14.17 -16.71 3.52
CA ALA A 65 -14.16 -15.78 2.41
C ALA A 65 -14.80 -16.41 1.16
N PRO A 66 -15.43 -15.61 0.29
CA PRO A 66 -16.00 -16.10 -0.96
C PRO A 66 -14.90 -16.64 -1.88
N LYS A 67 -15.23 -17.68 -2.66
CA LYS A 67 -14.37 -18.20 -3.73
C LYS A 67 -13.92 -17.06 -4.65
N ASN A 68 -12.66 -17.07 -5.09
CA ASN A 68 -12.01 -15.99 -5.85
C ASN A 68 -12.00 -14.63 -5.11
N GLY A 69 -12.18 -14.60 -3.79
CA GLY A 69 -12.08 -13.40 -2.96
C GLY A 69 -10.66 -12.93 -2.67
N HIS A 70 -9.65 -13.65 -3.16
CA HIS A 70 -8.23 -13.39 -2.93
C HIS A 70 -7.65 -12.36 -3.92
N TYR A 71 -6.49 -11.79 -3.57
CA TYR A 71 -5.82 -10.73 -4.33
C TYR A 71 -5.52 -11.14 -5.78
N LYS A 72 -4.95 -12.33 -5.99
CA LYS A 72 -4.61 -12.84 -7.33
C LYS A 72 -5.81 -12.92 -8.27
N ALA A 73 -6.99 -13.31 -7.79
CA ALA A 73 -8.20 -13.36 -8.60
C ALA A 73 -8.67 -11.96 -9.01
N TYR A 74 -8.59 -10.99 -8.10
CA TYR A 74 -8.91 -9.59 -8.43
C TYR A 74 -7.97 -9.02 -9.51
N ILE A 75 -6.68 -9.31 -9.44
CA ILE A 75 -5.70 -8.86 -10.45
C ILE A 75 -5.96 -9.52 -11.81
N LEU A 76 -6.21 -10.83 -11.82
CA LEU A 76 -6.43 -11.61 -13.04
C LEU A 76 -7.86 -11.47 -13.62
N GLY A 77 -8.73 -10.66 -13.01
CA GLY A 77 -10.11 -10.46 -13.48
C GLY A 77 -11.06 -11.64 -13.22
N GLN A 78 -10.69 -12.51 -12.28
CA GLN A 78 -11.47 -13.67 -11.86
C GLN A 78 -12.31 -13.39 -10.61
N GLY A 79 -12.15 -12.21 -10.02
CA GLY A 79 -12.92 -11.72 -8.88
C GLY A 79 -14.27 -11.10 -9.29
N LYS A 80 -14.92 -10.44 -8.33
CA LYS A 80 -16.28 -9.89 -8.47
C LYS A 80 -16.44 -8.88 -9.61
N ASP A 81 -15.39 -8.13 -9.96
CA ASP A 81 -15.45 -7.09 -10.99
C ASP A 81 -15.27 -7.62 -12.41
N GLY A 82 -14.75 -8.84 -12.60
CA GLY A 82 -14.56 -9.45 -13.91
C GLY A 82 -13.54 -8.75 -14.82
N VAL A 83 -12.71 -7.84 -14.29
CA VAL A 83 -11.79 -7.01 -15.08
C VAL A 83 -10.35 -7.41 -14.80
N ALA A 84 -9.64 -7.93 -15.79
CA ALA A 84 -8.21 -8.18 -15.69
C ALA A 84 -7.45 -6.84 -15.63
N LYS A 85 -6.53 -6.70 -14.67
CA LYS A 85 -5.76 -5.48 -14.45
C LYS A 85 -4.52 -5.45 -15.35
N THR A 86 -4.72 -5.60 -16.66
CA THR A 86 -3.61 -5.72 -17.63
C THR A 86 -2.79 -4.41 -17.72
N PRO A 87 -1.58 -4.45 -18.29
CA PRO A 87 -0.80 -3.25 -18.58
C PRO A 87 -1.56 -2.22 -19.45
N GLU A 88 -2.35 -2.67 -20.42
CA GLU A 88 -3.17 -1.81 -21.28
C GLU A 88 -4.26 -1.12 -20.48
N TRP A 89 -4.92 -1.85 -19.57
CA TRP A 89 -5.91 -1.28 -18.65
C TRP A 89 -5.27 -0.19 -17.75
N ALA A 90 -4.10 -0.49 -17.16
CA ALA A 90 -3.39 0.44 -16.31
C ALA A 90 -2.89 1.67 -17.10
N ALA A 91 -2.45 1.49 -18.35
CA ALA A 91 -1.96 2.56 -19.21
C ALA A 91 -3.01 3.63 -19.48
N GLN A 92 -4.27 3.23 -19.73
CA GLN A 92 -5.37 4.19 -19.94
C GLN A 92 -5.62 5.08 -18.72
N ILE A 93 -5.48 4.53 -17.51
CA ILE A 93 -5.75 5.24 -16.26
C ILE A 93 -4.56 6.11 -15.86
N THR A 94 -3.35 5.56 -15.94
CA THR A 94 -2.12 6.18 -15.41
C THR A 94 -1.49 7.17 -16.39
N GLY A 95 -1.72 6.98 -17.69
CA GLY A 95 -1.01 7.68 -18.77
C GLY A 95 0.38 7.08 -19.08
N ILE A 96 0.81 6.03 -18.39
CA ILE A 96 2.10 5.38 -18.62
C ILE A 96 1.94 4.33 -19.72
N PRO A 97 2.79 4.28 -20.76
CA PRO A 97 2.71 3.27 -21.80
C PRO A 97 2.75 1.83 -21.27
N ALA A 98 1.93 0.95 -21.84
CA ALA A 98 1.82 -0.45 -21.39
C ALA A 98 3.17 -1.21 -21.46
N ASP A 99 3.98 -0.97 -22.49
CA ASP A 99 5.30 -1.56 -22.62
C ASP A 99 6.24 -1.13 -21.48
N ARG A 100 6.10 0.12 -21.00
CA ARG A 100 6.86 0.63 -19.87
C ARG A 100 6.42 0.01 -18.56
N ILE A 101 5.11 -0.18 -18.36
CA ILE A 101 4.57 -0.92 -17.19
C ILE A 101 5.12 -2.35 -17.17
N ILE A 102 5.14 -3.06 -18.31
CA ILE A 102 5.69 -4.42 -18.41
C ILE A 102 7.17 -4.45 -18.04
N LYS A 103 7.97 -3.55 -18.62
CA LYS A 103 9.40 -3.48 -18.34
C LYS A 103 9.68 -3.15 -16.87
N LEU A 104 8.97 -2.18 -16.28
CA LEU A 104 9.09 -1.83 -14.87
C LEU A 104 8.76 -3.02 -13.95
N ALA A 105 7.70 -3.78 -14.27
CA ALA A 105 7.35 -4.98 -13.50
C ALA A 105 8.47 -6.02 -13.54
N ARG A 106 9.08 -6.24 -14.70
CA ARG A 106 10.20 -7.18 -14.87
C ARG A 106 11.47 -6.71 -14.15
N GLU A 107 11.75 -5.40 -14.17
CA GLU A 107 12.85 -4.79 -13.41
C GLU A 107 12.67 -5.01 -11.91
N ILE A 108 11.46 -4.75 -11.37
CA ILE A 108 11.12 -5.01 -9.97
C ILE A 108 11.23 -6.50 -9.64
N GLY A 109 10.65 -7.38 -10.45
CA GLY A 109 10.63 -8.83 -10.20
C GLY A 109 12.00 -9.49 -10.31
N SER A 110 12.93 -8.90 -11.07
CA SER A 110 14.29 -9.42 -11.25
C SER A 110 15.30 -8.85 -10.24
N ALA A 111 15.01 -7.69 -9.66
CA ALA A 111 15.86 -7.07 -8.66
C ALA A 111 15.77 -7.81 -7.31
N LYS A 112 16.92 -8.28 -6.79
CA LYS A 112 17.01 -8.98 -5.50
C LYS A 112 18.18 -8.42 -4.67
N PRO A 113 17.92 -7.59 -3.64
CA PRO A 113 16.61 -7.10 -3.19
C PRO A 113 16.11 -5.90 -4.02
N ALA A 114 14.79 -5.71 -4.07
CA ALA A 114 14.16 -4.49 -4.54
C ALA A 114 13.59 -3.70 -3.36
N TYR A 115 13.99 -2.43 -3.22
CA TYR A 115 13.46 -1.54 -2.20
C TYR A 115 12.40 -0.61 -2.79
N ILE A 116 11.16 -0.72 -2.31
CA ILE A 116 10.05 0.14 -2.75
C ILE A 116 9.82 1.23 -1.71
N CYS A 117 10.08 2.48 -2.08
CA CYS A 117 9.92 3.65 -1.20
C CYS A 117 8.70 4.47 -1.60
N GLN A 118 7.80 4.72 -0.64
CA GLN A 118 6.65 5.61 -0.79
C GLN A 118 6.76 6.79 0.19
N GLY A 119 6.58 8.01 -0.33
CA GLY A 119 6.38 9.20 0.50
C GLY A 119 4.96 9.33 1.06
N TRP A 120 4.65 10.46 1.69
CA TRP A 120 3.31 10.66 2.29
C TRP A 120 2.26 11.21 1.33
N GLY A 121 2.64 11.60 0.10
CA GLY A 121 1.72 12.13 -0.91
C GLY A 121 0.55 11.19 -1.21
N PRO A 122 0.81 9.93 -1.61
CA PRO A 122 -0.26 9.00 -2.04
C PRO A 122 -1.30 8.68 -0.96
N GLN A 123 -1.04 8.95 0.32
CA GLN A 123 -2.03 8.73 1.39
C GLN A 123 -2.82 9.98 1.79
N ARG A 124 -2.52 11.17 1.23
CA ARG A 124 -3.25 12.44 1.53
C ARG A 124 -4.25 12.82 0.44
N HIS A 125 -4.95 11.84 -0.09
CA HIS A 125 -6.07 12.05 -1.00
C HIS A 125 -7.12 10.95 -0.78
N ALA A 126 -8.27 11.08 -1.45
CA ALA A 126 -9.32 10.06 -1.40
C ALA A 126 -8.77 8.68 -1.75
N ASN A 127 -9.18 7.65 -0.98
CA ASN A 127 -8.72 6.26 -1.10
C ASN A 127 -7.19 6.07 -0.94
N GLY A 128 -6.52 6.97 -0.23
CA GLY A 128 -5.07 6.92 -0.04
C GLY A 128 -4.57 5.67 0.71
N GLU A 129 -5.42 5.09 1.56
CA GLU A 129 -5.19 3.80 2.21
C GLU A 129 -5.12 2.64 1.21
N ILE A 130 -5.93 2.70 0.14
CA ILE A 130 -5.93 1.69 -0.93
C ILE A 130 -4.68 1.85 -1.80
N ALA A 131 -4.30 3.09 -2.12
CA ALA A 131 -3.07 3.37 -2.87
C ALA A 131 -1.83 2.86 -2.11
N THR A 132 -1.75 3.17 -0.81
CA THR A 132 -0.63 2.74 0.03
C THR A 132 -0.57 1.23 0.22
N ARG A 133 -1.74 0.59 0.39
CA ARG A 133 -1.84 -0.87 0.41
C ARG A 133 -1.35 -1.46 -0.91
N ALA A 134 -1.78 -0.93 -2.04
CA ALA A 134 -1.37 -1.41 -3.36
C ALA A 134 0.16 -1.31 -3.51
N ILE A 135 0.77 -0.16 -3.25
CA ILE A 135 2.23 0.02 -3.35
C ILE A 135 2.98 -0.98 -2.47
N SER A 136 2.51 -1.20 -1.24
CA SER A 136 3.11 -2.18 -0.31
C SER A 136 3.04 -3.61 -0.85
N MET A 137 2.06 -3.94 -1.70
CA MET A 137 1.96 -5.26 -2.33
C MET A 137 3.18 -5.58 -3.21
N LEU A 138 3.86 -4.60 -3.81
CA LEU A 138 5.03 -4.89 -4.67
C LEU A 138 6.14 -5.60 -3.89
N ALA A 139 6.50 -5.10 -2.72
CA ALA A 139 7.51 -5.71 -1.85
C ALA A 139 7.03 -7.08 -1.31
N ILE A 140 5.74 -7.21 -1.00
CA ILE A 140 5.14 -8.47 -0.52
C ILE A 140 5.15 -9.54 -1.62
N LEU A 141 4.71 -9.19 -2.83
CA LEU A 141 4.64 -10.10 -3.99
C LEU A 141 6.02 -10.62 -4.38
N THR A 142 7.07 -9.81 -4.17
CA THR A 142 8.44 -10.14 -4.54
C THR A 142 9.29 -10.67 -3.38
N GLY A 143 8.70 -10.87 -2.19
CA GLY A 143 9.42 -11.40 -1.02
C GLY A 143 10.49 -10.45 -0.45
N ASN A 144 10.41 -9.16 -0.77
CA ASN A 144 11.40 -8.17 -0.36
C ASN A 144 11.18 -7.61 1.06
N VAL A 145 10.26 -8.18 1.85
CA VAL A 145 9.99 -7.73 3.22
C VAL A 145 10.88 -8.47 4.23
N GLY A 146 11.54 -7.73 5.11
CA GLY A 146 12.31 -8.27 6.23
C GLY A 146 13.74 -8.70 5.89
N ILE A 147 14.26 -8.34 4.72
CA ILE A 147 15.62 -8.68 4.26
C ILE A 147 16.51 -7.44 4.14
N ASN A 148 17.83 -7.63 4.22
CA ASN A 148 18.80 -6.55 4.03
C ASN A 148 18.70 -5.98 2.60
N GLY A 149 18.58 -4.66 2.48
CA GLY A 149 18.36 -3.97 1.21
C GLY A 149 16.92 -4.06 0.66
N GLY A 150 16.03 -4.75 1.36
CA GLY A 150 14.59 -4.79 1.10
C GLY A 150 13.79 -3.87 2.02
N ASN A 151 12.48 -4.06 2.05
CA ASN A 151 11.55 -3.29 2.87
C ASN A 151 11.43 -3.82 4.30
N SER A 152 11.26 -2.93 5.27
CA SER A 152 10.96 -3.29 6.68
C SER A 152 9.46 -3.38 6.99
N GLY A 153 8.60 -3.03 6.04
CA GLY A 153 7.16 -2.77 6.27
C GLY A 153 6.87 -1.37 6.80
N ALA A 154 7.91 -0.57 7.08
CA ALA A 154 7.81 0.86 7.37
C ALA A 154 8.49 1.67 6.25
N ARG A 155 8.25 2.99 6.28
CA ARG A 155 9.01 3.96 5.48
C ARG A 155 10.50 3.91 5.86
N GLU A 156 11.38 4.38 4.97
CA GLU A 156 12.79 4.65 5.30
C GLU A 156 12.87 5.46 6.60
N GLY A 157 13.82 5.09 7.47
CA GLY A 157 14.03 5.77 8.74
C GLY A 157 14.26 7.26 8.50
N SER A 158 13.53 8.09 9.23
CA SER A 158 13.80 9.52 9.30
C SER A 158 14.89 9.75 10.34
N TYR A 159 15.88 10.58 10.03
CA TYR A 159 16.62 11.22 11.12
C TYR A 159 15.66 12.20 11.79
N ASP A 160 15.42 12.02 13.09
CA ASP A 160 14.66 13.00 13.86
C ASP A 160 15.47 14.29 13.91
N LEU A 161 15.05 15.29 13.11
CA LEU A 161 15.41 16.67 13.39
C LEU A 161 14.54 17.09 14.57
N PRO A 162 15.11 17.37 15.76
CA PRO A 162 14.31 17.82 16.89
C PRO A 162 13.61 19.12 16.48
N PHE A 163 12.28 19.10 16.47
CA PHE A 163 11.46 20.28 16.32
C PHE A 163 10.92 20.65 17.69
N GLU A 164 11.00 21.93 18.04
CA GLU A 164 10.39 22.45 19.26
C GLU A 164 8.88 22.23 19.19
N ARG A 165 8.38 21.40 20.10
CA ARG A 165 6.94 21.20 20.27
C ARG A 165 6.42 22.32 21.15
N MET A 166 5.22 22.80 20.85
CA MET A 166 4.49 23.59 21.83
C MET A 166 4.37 22.77 23.12
N PRO A 167 4.49 23.39 24.31
CA PRO A 167 4.26 22.70 25.57
C PRO A 167 2.88 22.04 25.53
N THR A 168 2.84 20.71 25.65
CA THR A 168 1.58 19.99 25.84
C THR A 168 1.18 20.16 27.29
N LEU A 169 0.01 20.75 27.53
CA LEU A 169 -0.59 20.76 28.85
C LEU A 169 -0.94 19.33 29.28
N GLU A 170 -0.98 19.08 30.58
CA GLU A 170 -1.51 17.84 31.12
C GLU A 170 -3.01 17.79 30.85
N ASN A 171 -3.48 16.76 30.16
CA ASN A 171 -4.91 16.57 29.92
C ASN A 171 -5.55 16.04 31.21
N PRO A 172 -6.40 16.81 31.91
CA PRO A 172 -7.03 16.36 33.15
C PRO A 172 -8.09 15.27 32.94
N VAL A 173 -8.47 14.99 31.68
CA VAL A 173 -9.44 13.95 31.33
C VAL A 173 -8.71 12.61 31.18
N GLU A 174 -8.87 11.73 32.17
CA GLU A 174 -8.34 10.35 32.14
C GLU A 174 -9.16 9.43 31.22
N THR A 175 -10.41 9.81 30.93
CA THR A 175 -11.26 9.11 29.97
C THR A 175 -10.66 9.16 28.57
N SER A 176 -10.54 7.99 27.95
CA SER A 176 -10.03 7.85 26.59
C SER A 176 -10.93 6.92 25.78
N ILE A 177 -11.05 7.26 24.50
CA ILE A 177 -11.73 6.47 23.49
C ILE A 177 -10.75 6.13 22.37
N SER A 178 -11.10 5.17 21.53
CA SER A 178 -10.41 4.99 20.25
C SER A 178 -10.59 6.23 19.38
N MET A 179 -9.53 6.76 18.77
CA MET A 179 -9.61 7.91 17.85
C MET A 179 -10.59 7.64 16.69
N PHE A 180 -10.79 6.38 16.31
CA PHE A 180 -11.75 6.01 15.27
C PHE A 180 -13.23 6.21 15.67
N MET A 181 -13.51 6.36 16.97
CA MET A 181 -14.87 6.54 17.52
C MET A 181 -15.17 8.01 17.87
N TRP A 182 -14.33 8.96 17.44
CA TRP A 182 -14.49 10.37 17.85
C TRP A 182 -15.80 10.98 17.34
N THR A 183 -16.29 10.56 16.16
CA THR A 183 -17.59 10.99 15.64
C THR A 183 -18.74 10.38 16.41
N ASP A 184 -18.66 9.10 16.77
CA ASP A 184 -19.64 8.45 17.65
C ASP A 184 -19.71 9.13 19.02
N ALA A 185 -18.57 9.56 19.57
CA ALA A 185 -18.51 10.26 20.84
C ALA A 185 -19.18 11.63 20.80
N ILE A 186 -19.17 12.30 19.64
CA ILE A 186 -19.91 13.56 19.44
C ILE A 186 -21.41 13.31 19.39
N GLU A 187 -21.84 12.25 18.70
CA GLU A 187 -23.27 11.98 18.45
C GLU A 187 -23.98 11.30 19.62
N ARG A 188 -23.35 10.27 20.21
CA ARG A 188 -23.92 9.38 21.22
C ARG A 188 -22.96 9.11 22.38
N GLY A 189 -22.02 10.02 22.64
CA GLY A 189 -21.01 9.91 23.70
C GLY A 189 -21.54 9.43 25.05
N PRO A 190 -22.64 10.01 25.59
CA PRO A 190 -23.21 9.58 26.88
C PRO A 190 -23.70 8.12 26.93
N GLU A 191 -23.89 7.47 25.78
CA GLU A 191 -24.30 6.07 25.67
C GLU A 191 -23.12 5.12 25.48
N MET A 192 -21.92 5.64 25.20
CA MET A 192 -20.74 4.82 24.96
C MET A 192 -20.28 4.15 26.26
N THR A 193 -19.84 2.89 26.16
CA THR A 193 -19.42 2.13 27.35
C THR A 193 -18.09 1.41 27.12
N ALA A 194 -17.44 1.00 28.22
CA ALA A 194 -16.22 0.21 28.16
C ALA A 194 -16.39 -1.10 27.38
N LEU A 195 -17.54 -1.78 27.54
CA LEU A 195 -17.78 -3.09 26.93
C LEU A 195 -18.11 -3.02 25.43
N ARG A 196 -18.91 -2.01 25.02
CA ARG A 196 -19.36 -1.89 23.63
C ARG A 196 -18.41 -1.09 22.76
N ASP A 197 -17.87 0.01 23.30
CA ASP A 197 -17.18 1.04 22.52
C ASP A 197 -15.70 1.19 22.92
N GLY A 198 -15.23 0.41 23.89
CA GLY A 198 -13.83 0.43 24.33
C GLY A 198 -13.42 1.71 25.07
N VAL A 199 -14.39 2.41 25.67
CA VAL A 199 -14.13 3.56 26.56
C VAL A 199 -13.28 3.09 27.74
N ARG A 200 -12.20 3.82 28.05
CA ARG A 200 -11.28 3.53 29.16
C ARG A 200 -11.15 4.75 30.05
N GLY A 201 -10.87 4.55 31.34
CA GLY A 201 -10.66 5.67 32.27
C GLY A 201 -11.94 6.31 32.83
N GLU A 202 -13.13 5.81 32.45
CA GLU A 202 -14.37 6.10 33.19
C GLU A 202 -14.52 5.14 34.37
N ARG A 203 -14.92 5.68 35.52
CA ARG A 203 -15.34 4.90 36.71
C ARG A 203 -16.81 4.56 36.64
#